data_AF-A0A537Z3Q0-F1
#
_entry.id   AF-A0A537Z3Q0-F1
#
_cell.length_a   1.000
_cell.length_b   1.000
_cell.length_c   1.000
_cell.angle_alpha   90.00
_cell.angle_beta   90.00
_cell.angle_gamma   90.00
#
_symmetry.space_group_name_H-M   'P 1'
#
loop_
_entity.id
_entity.type
_entity.pdbx_description
1 polymer ?
#
loop_
_entity_poly.entity_id
_entity_poly.type
_entity_poly.pdbx_seq_one_letter_code
_entity_poly.pdbx_strand_id
1 'polypeptide(L)'
;MKLALLGHHGKVGRALGPALSAAGHEVRGIGRGDAVEVGGLDAAIDFTTPEAGESNVRACLEQGVHCIVGTTGLDLSPLASTAEERGLVLFHAPNFALGAVLMMRFAQEAAAFMPRAEIVELHNEAKRDAPSGTAKATAALVGGDPAIHSVRLPGLVAHQEVLFGGEGQLLTIRHDTFSREAFVPGVLLALDKLPGLPPGLTVGLDALL
;
A
#
# COMPACT_ATOMS: atom_id res chain seq x y z
N MET A 1 -16.67 5.45 11.49
CA MET A 1 -16.13 6.66 10.84
C MET A 1 -16.93 6.95 9.57
N LYS A 2 -17.05 8.21 9.20
CA LYS A 2 -17.55 8.70 7.91
C LYS A 2 -16.37 8.84 6.95
N LEU A 3 -16.37 8.05 5.89
CA LEU A 3 -15.23 7.88 5.00
C LEU A 3 -15.57 8.35 3.58
N ALA A 4 -14.63 9.04 2.93
CA ALA A 4 -14.62 9.17 1.48
C ALA A 4 -13.82 8.02 0.85
N LEU A 5 -14.33 7.41 -0.21
CA LEU A 5 -13.61 6.43 -1.03
C LEU A 5 -13.42 6.98 -2.44
N LEU A 6 -12.24 7.53 -2.71
CA LEU A 6 -11.87 8.06 -4.00
C LEU A 6 -11.42 6.91 -4.89
N GLY A 7 -12.03 6.80 -6.08
CA GLY A 7 -11.81 5.67 -6.98
C GLY A 7 -12.69 4.45 -6.66
N HIS A 8 -13.84 4.64 -6.02
CA HIS A 8 -14.72 3.55 -5.58
C HIS A 8 -15.18 2.58 -6.69
N HIS A 9 -15.26 3.02 -7.95
CA HIS A 9 -15.60 2.17 -9.09
C HIS A 9 -14.40 1.40 -9.67
N GLY A 10 -13.18 1.72 -9.24
CA GLY A 10 -11.95 1.05 -9.64
C GLY A 10 -11.85 -0.37 -9.07
N LYS A 11 -10.86 -1.13 -9.54
CA LYS A 11 -10.68 -2.55 -9.15
C LYS A 11 -10.53 -2.72 -7.64
N VAL A 12 -9.72 -1.86 -7.00
CA VAL A 12 -9.51 -1.91 -5.54
C VAL A 12 -10.69 -1.28 -4.79
N GLY A 13 -11.22 -0.15 -5.27
CA GLY A 13 -12.39 0.51 -4.69
C GLY A 13 -13.61 -0.41 -4.56
N ARG A 14 -13.85 -1.27 -5.56
CA ARG A 14 -14.94 -2.27 -5.52
C ARG A 14 -14.76 -3.36 -4.46
N ALA A 15 -13.52 -3.70 -4.11
CA ALA A 15 -13.23 -4.62 -3.01
C ALA A 15 -13.36 -3.89 -1.64
N LEU A 16 -12.90 -2.64 -1.57
CA LEU A 16 -12.90 -1.85 -0.33
C LEU A 16 -14.30 -1.41 0.11
N GLY A 17 -15.13 -0.87 -0.80
CA GLY A 17 -16.41 -0.26 -0.44
C GLY A 17 -17.34 -1.17 0.40
N PRO A 18 -17.62 -2.41 -0.05
CA PRO A 18 -18.42 -3.36 0.72
C PRO A 18 -17.75 -3.75 2.05
N ALA A 19 -16.43 -3.95 2.06
CA ALA A 19 -15.70 -4.34 3.26
C ALA A 19 -15.67 -3.25 4.33
N LEU A 20 -15.47 -1.99 3.93
CA LEU A 20 -15.55 -0.82 4.81
C LEU A 20 -16.95 -0.66 5.40
N SER A 21 -17.99 -0.85 4.58
CA SER A 21 -19.38 -0.79 5.05
C SER A 21 -19.68 -1.92 6.04
N ALA A 22 -19.22 -3.14 5.75
CA ALA A 22 -19.36 -4.29 6.64
C ALA A 22 -18.61 -4.13 7.97
N ALA A 23 -17.51 -3.38 7.98
CA ALA A 23 -16.78 -2.99 9.18
C ALA A 23 -17.45 -1.83 9.96
N GLY A 24 -18.63 -1.36 9.54
CA GLY A 24 -19.41 -0.35 10.26
C GLY A 24 -19.06 1.09 9.93
N HIS A 25 -18.36 1.34 8.82
CA HIS A 25 -18.08 2.69 8.35
C HIS A 25 -19.18 3.22 7.41
N GLU A 26 -19.48 4.52 7.49
CA GLU A 26 -20.34 5.21 6.52
C GLU A 26 -19.47 5.63 5.32
N VAL A 27 -19.67 5.04 4.14
CA VAL A 27 -18.79 5.24 2.98
C VAL A 27 -19.46 6.08 1.90
N ARG A 28 -18.87 7.24 1.58
CA ARG A 28 -19.21 8.06 0.42
C ARG A 28 -18.22 7.79 -0.72
N GLY A 29 -18.71 7.23 -1.82
CA GLY A 29 -17.90 7.05 -3.03
C GLY A 29 -17.69 8.35 -3.79
N ILE A 30 -16.47 8.59 -4.28
CA ILE A 30 -16.13 9.69 -5.19
C ILE A 30 -15.56 9.09 -6.47
N GLY A 31 -16.23 9.36 -7.59
CA GLY A 31 -15.89 8.87 -8.92
C GLY A 31 -14.91 9.77 -9.65
N ARG A 32 -14.50 9.32 -10.84
CA ARG A 32 -13.60 10.08 -11.70
C ARG A 32 -14.36 11.28 -12.28
N GLY A 33 -13.83 12.49 -12.06
CA GLY A 33 -14.43 13.73 -12.56
C GLY A 33 -15.47 14.34 -11.62
N ASP A 34 -15.82 13.65 -10.53
CA ASP A 34 -16.67 14.23 -9.48
C ASP A 34 -15.87 15.25 -8.67
N ALA A 35 -16.55 16.28 -8.15
CA ALA A 35 -15.94 17.20 -7.20
C ALA A 35 -15.59 16.47 -5.90
N VAL A 36 -14.39 16.70 -5.38
CA VAL A 36 -13.94 16.14 -4.10
C VAL A 36 -14.54 16.99 -2.97
N GLU A 37 -15.79 16.73 -2.64
CA GLU A 37 -16.50 17.38 -1.52
C GLU A 37 -16.51 16.44 -0.31
N VAL A 38 -15.53 16.59 0.58
CA VAL A 38 -15.28 15.68 1.72
C VAL A 38 -15.39 16.36 3.08
N GLY A 39 -15.66 17.67 3.13
CA GLY A 39 -15.84 18.40 4.38
C GLY A 39 -16.82 17.72 5.34
N GLY A 40 -16.41 17.56 6.60
CA GLY A 40 -17.21 16.90 7.65
C GLY A 40 -17.12 15.37 7.67
N LEU A 41 -16.28 14.76 6.81
CA LEU A 41 -15.89 13.35 6.89
C LEU A 41 -14.64 13.19 7.77
N ASP A 42 -14.46 12.00 8.34
CA ASP A 42 -13.35 11.70 9.25
C ASP A 42 -12.06 11.42 8.47
N ALA A 43 -12.15 10.66 7.37
CA ALA A 43 -11.00 10.31 6.55
C ALA A 43 -11.38 10.04 5.09
N ALA A 44 -10.40 10.19 4.20
CA ALA A 44 -10.46 9.89 2.78
C ALA A 44 -9.49 8.75 2.46
N ILE A 45 -9.95 7.78 1.67
CA ILE A 45 -9.17 6.66 1.17
C ILE A 45 -9.01 6.83 -0.33
N ASP A 46 -7.77 6.96 -0.81
CA ASP A 46 -7.47 7.17 -2.22
C ASP A 46 -6.82 5.92 -2.86
N PHE A 47 -7.58 5.31 -3.78
CA PHE A 47 -7.11 4.28 -4.72
C PHE A 47 -7.51 4.66 -6.14
N THR A 48 -6.91 5.74 -6.64
CA THR A 48 -7.17 6.33 -7.95
C THR A 48 -6.02 6.08 -8.93
N THR A 49 -5.47 7.13 -9.54
CA THR A 49 -4.34 7.08 -10.47
C THR A 49 -3.33 8.16 -10.09
N PRO A 50 -2.04 8.01 -10.45
CA PRO A 50 -1.03 9.02 -10.14
C PRO A 50 -1.40 10.44 -10.57
N GLU A 51 -2.11 10.56 -11.71
CA GLU A 51 -2.51 11.84 -12.29
C GLU A 51 -3.60 12.56 -11.49
N ALA A 52 -4.40 11.83 -10.70
CA ALA A 52 -5.47 12.38 -9.88
C ALA A 52 -5.14 12.37 -8.38
N GLY A 53 -4.24 11.48 -7.94
CA GLY A 53 -4.01 11.24 -6.51
C GLY A 53 -3.51 12.44 -5.74
N GLU A 54 -2.55 13.21 -6.29
CA GLU A 54 -2.03 14.39 -5.58
C GLU A 54 -3.12 15.47 -5.40
N SER A 55 -3.87 15.79 -6.45
CA SER A 55 -4.93 16.81 -6.39
C SER A 55 -6.08 16.39 -5.48
N ASN A 56 -6.44 15.11 -5.50
CA ASN A 56 -7.40 14.52 -4.58
C ASN A 56 -6.98 14.67 -3.12
N VAL A 57 -5.75 14.28 -2.79
CA VAL A 57 -5.21 14.34 -1.42
C VAL A 57 -5.13 15.79 -0.95
N ARG A 58 -4.64 16.70 -1.80
CA ARG A 58 -4.60 18.14 -1.52
C ARG A 58 -5.99 18.68 -1.18
N ALA A 59 -7.00 18.36 -1.99
CA ALA A 59 -8.39 18.81 -1.76
C ALA A 59 -8.97 18.26 -0.44
N CYS A 60 -8.60 17.03 -0.06
CA CYS A 60 -9.03 16.44 1.22
C CYS A 60 -8.39 17.15 2.42
N LEU A 61 -7.07 17.40 2.38
CA LEU A 61 -6.35 18.11 3.44
C LEU A 61 -6.86 19.56 3.58
N GLU A 62 -7.14 20.24 2.47
CA GLU A 62 -7.71 21.59 2.46
C GLU A 62 -9.07 21.66 3.16
N GLN A 63 -9.84 20.58 3.14
CA GLN A 63 -11.14 20.43 3.78
C GLN A 63 -11.10 19.83 5.19
N GLY A 64 -9.91 19.61 5.75
CA GLY A 64 -9.77 19.13 7.13
C GLY A 64 -9.91 17.61 7.30
N VAL A 65 -9.68 16.83 6.24
CA VAL A 65 -9.91 15.38 6.24
C VAL A 65 -8.59 14.61 6.21
N HIS A 66 -8.45 13.62 7.09
CA HIS A 66 -7.30 12.71 7.10
C HIS A 66 -7.22 11.90 5.80
N CYS A 67 -6.03 11.51 5.35
CA CYS A 67 -5.85 10.81 4.10
C CYS A 67 -5.13 9.47 4.29
N ILE A 68 -5.69 8.40 3.75
CA ILE A 68 -5.07 7.07 3.61
C ILE A 68 -4.91 6.79 2.12
N VAL A 69 -3.67 6.77 1.63
CA VAL A 69 -3.37 6.73 0.19
C VAL A 69 -2.70 5.43 -0.17
N GLY A 70 -3.34 4.67 -1.07
CA GLY A 70 -2.79 3.45 -1.66
C GLY A 70 -2.52 3.55 -3.16
N THR A 71 -2.76 4.71 -3.75
CA THR A 71 -2.38 5.01 -5.14
C THR A 71 -0.86 4.97 -5.29
N THR A 72 -0.37 3.99 -6.04
CA THR A 72 1.05 3.78 -6.30
C THR A 72 1.64 4.86 -7.18
N GLY A 73 2.92 5.19 -7.02
CA GLY A 73 3.64 6.12 -7.92
C GLY A 73 3.42 7.60 -7.61
N LEU A 74 2.92 7.92 -6.42
CA LEU A 74 2.77 9.29 -5.92
C LEU A 74 3.96 9.69 -5.04
N ASP A 75 4.41 10.93 -5.19
CA ASP A 75 5.23 11.61 -4.19
C ASP A 75 4.33 12.58 -3.41
N LEU A 76 4.12 12.28 -2.13
CA LEU A 76 3.27 13.07 -1.23
C LEU A 76 4.09 13.91 -0.25
N SER A 77 5.42 13.86 -0.34
CA SER A 77 6.33 14.68 0.46
C SER A 77 5.99 16.18 0.41
N PRO A 78 5.60 16.76 -0.76
CA PRO A 78 5.20 18.17 -0.84
C PRO A 78 3.94 18.53 -0.04
N LEU A 79 3.13 17.55 0.36
CA LEU A 79 1.90 17.76 1.15
C LEU A 79 2.09 17.54 2.65
N ALA A 80 3.28 17.09 3.08
CA ALA A 80 3.56 16.75 4.47
C ALA A 80 3.36 17.94 5.42
N SER A 81 3.91 19.13 5.07
CA SER A 81 3.76 20.34 5.88
C SER A 81 2.30 20.81 5.95
N THR A 82 1.55 20.70 4.85
CA THR A 82 0.12 21.04 4.84
C THR A 82 -0.68 20.15 5.78
N ALA A 83 -0.38 18.85 5.81
CA ALA A 83 -1.02 17.93 6.75
C ALA A 83 -0.62 18.24 8.21
N GLU A 84 0.65 18.51 8.47
CA GLU A 84 1.18 18.84 9.79
C GLU A 84 0.58 20.15 10.35
N GLU A 85 0.62 21.23 9.58
CA GLU A 85 0.07 22.55 9.97
C GLU A 85 -1.43 22.50 10.28
N ARG A 86 -2.15 21.56 9.67
CA ARG A 86 -3.59 21.36 9.87
C ARG A 86 -3.92 20.32 10.94
N GLY A 87 -2.91 19.71 11.56
CA GLY A 87 -3.14 18.64 12.54
C GLY A 87 -3.74 17.37 11.94
N LEU A 88 -3.51 17.11 10.65
CA LEU A 88 -4.09 15.98 9.92
C LEU A 88 -3.04 14.89 9.69
N VAL A 89 -3.49 13.64 9.77
CA VAL A 89 -2.72 12.48 9.31
C VAL A 89 -2.81 12.36 7.79
N LEU A 90 -1.65 12.26 7.14
CA LEU A 90 -1.48 11.83 5.76
C LEU A 90 -0.70 10.51 5.78
N PHE A 91 -1.40 9.40 5.63
CA PHE A 91 -0.82 8.07 5.60
C PHE A 91 -0.71 7.57 4.15
N HIS A 92 0.47 7.10 3.74
CA HIS A 92 0.71 6.54 2.42
C HIS A 92 1.38 5.17 2.52
N ALA A 93 0.80 4.16 1.89
CA ALA A 93 1.46 2.86 1.78
C ALA A 93 1.48 2.38 0.32
N PRO A 94 2.66 2.02 -0.22
CA PRO A 94 2.77 1.51 -1.59
C PRO A 94 2.19 0.09 -1.74
N ASN A 95 1.93 -0.59 -0.63
CA ASN A 95 1.29 -1.90 -0.60
C ASN A 95 0.49 -2.08 0.70
N PHE A 96 -0.82 -2.34 0.55
CA PHE A 96 -1.74 -2.58 1.68
C PHE A 96 -1.92 -4.06 2.02
N ALA A 97 -1.24 -4.98 1.33
CA ALA A 97 -1.29 -6.39 1.66
C ALA A 97 -0.40 -6.66 2.88
N LEU A 98 -1.02 -6.96 4.03
CA LEU A 98 -0.30 -7.26 5.27
C LEU A 98 0.73 -8.38 5.09
N GLY A 99 0.35 -9.44 4.37
CA GLY A 99 1.25 -10.56 4.08
C GLY A 99 2.50 -10.16 3.31
N ALA A 100 2.40 -9.20 2.38
CA ALA A 100 3.55 -8.69 1.64
C ALA A 100 4.47 -7.91 2.56
N VAL A 101 3.92 -7.07 3.44
CA VAL A 101 4.69 -6.26 4.38
C VAL A 101 5.40 -7.14 5.42
N LEU A 102 4.71 -8.15 5.95
CA LEU A 102 5.31 -9.14 6.85
C LEU A 102 6.41 -9.95 6.16
N MET A 103 6.19 -10.39 4.91
CA MET A 103 7.24 -11.06 4.12
C MET A 103 8.48 -10.18 3.98
N MET A 104 8.33 -8.89 3.67
CA MET A 104 9.46 -7.97 3.57
C MET A 104 10.20 -7.81 4.90
N ARG A 105 9.47 -7.67 6.02
CA ARG A 105 10.05 -7.57 7.36
C ARG A 105 10.82 -8.83 7.74
N PHE A 106 10.25 -10.01 7.51
CA PHE A 106 10.92 -11.28 7.80
C PHE A 106 12.11 -11.53 6.88
N ALA A 107 12.05 -11.10 5.61
CA ALA A 107 13.18 -11.15 4.71
C ALA A 107 14.34 -10.26 5.18
N GLN A 108 14.05 -9.04 5.64
CA GLN A 108 15.05 -8.16 6.23
C GLN A 108 15.72 -8.80 7.46
N GLU A 109 14.91 -9.40 8.35
CA GLU A 109 15.43 -10.09 9.54
C GLU A 109 16.31 -11.29 9.16
N ALA A 110 15.86 -12.12 8.21
CA ALA A 110 16.63 -13.27 7.73
C ALA A 110 17.95 -12.88 7.07
N ALA A 111 18.01 -11.73 6.40
CA ALA A 111 19.22 -11.24 5.73
C ALA A 111 20.39 -10.99 6.70
N ALA A 112 20.12 -10.76 7.99
CA ALA A 112 21.16 -10.61 9.00
C ALA A 112 21.91 -11.92 9.31
N PHE A 113 21.32 -13.08 9.00
CA PHE A 113 21.84 -14.40 9.37
C PHE A 113 22.23 -15.26 8.17
N MET A 114 21.72 -14.92 6.98
CA MET A 114 21.90 -15.72 5.77
C MET A 114 22.86 -15.03 4.78
N PRO A 115 23.79 -15.77 4.15
CA PRO A 115 24.90 -15.16 3.41
C PRO A 115 24.50 -14.57 2.05
N ARG A 116 23.50 -15.13 1.37
CA ARG A 116 23.06 -14.65 0.05
C ARG A 116 21.57 -14.85 -0.15
N ALA A 117 20.94 -13.86 -0.78
CA ALA A 117 19.54 -13.88 -1.17
C ALA A 117 19.35 -13.74 -2.68
N GLU A 118 18.27 -14.32 -3.20
CA GLU A 118 17.70 -13.99 -4.51
C GLU A 118 16.19 -13.80 -4.37
N ILE A 119 15.61 -12.99 -5.25
CA ILE A 119 14.18 -12.65 -5.23
C ILE A 119 13.54 -13.13 -6.52
N VAL A 120 12.43 -13.85 -6.41
CA VAL A 120 11.60 -14.23 -7.54
C VAL A 120 10.25 -13.55 -7.39
N GLU A 121 9.89 -12.68 -8.33
CA GLU A 121 8.58 -12.05 -8.37
C GLU A 121 7.78 -12.56 -9.57
N LEU A 122 6.49 -12.81 -9.36
CA LEU A 122 5.62 -13.35 -10.39
C LEU A 122 4.35 -12.51 -10.49
N HIS A 123 4.03 -12.07 -11.70
CA HIS A 123 2.87 -11.23 -11.98
C HIS A 123 2.18 -11.65 -13.27
N ASN A 124 0.97 -11.12 -13.44
CA ASN A 124 0.24 -11.21 -14.71
C ASN A 124 1.09 -10.69 -15.89
N GLU A 125 0.92 -11.29 -17.06
CA GLU A 125 1.57 -10.88 -18.32
C GLU A 125 1.33 -9.41 -18.71
N ALA A 126 0.19 -8.82 -18.31
CA ALA A 126 -0.13 -7.44 -18.61
C ALA A 126 0.68 -6.41 -17.80
N LYS A 127 1.44 -6.84 -16.78
CA LYS A 127 2.25 -5.94 -15.96
C LYS A 127 3.47 -5.46 -16.75
N ARG A 128 3.48 -4.15 -17.06
CA ARG A 128 4.48 -3.51 -17.93
C ARG A 128 5.84 -3.31 -17.26
N ASP A 129 5.85 -3.03 -15.96
CA ASP A 129 7.08 -2.78 -15.20
C ASP A 129 7.71 -4.09 -14.71
N ALA A 130 9.03 -4.17 -14.79
CA ALA A 130 9.86 -5.22 -14.21
C ALA A 130 11.21 -4.62 -13.77
N PRO A 131 11.73 -5.00 -12.58
CA PRO A 131 11.06 -5.75 -11.53
C PRO A 131 9.95 -4.93 -10.86
N SER A 132 9.02 -5.62 -10.17
CA SER A 132 7.95 -4.96 -9.42
C SER A 132 8.46 -4.01 -8.33
N GLY A 133 7.66 -2.99 -7.98
CA GLY A 133 8.00 -2.06 -6.89
C GLY A 133 8.22 -2.76 -5.54
N THR A 134 7.43 -3.77 -5.21
CA THR A 134 7.61 -4.57 -3.99
C THR A 134 8.92 -5.35 -4.01
N ALA A 135 9.32 -5.92 -5.15
CA ALA A 135 10.59 -6.63 -5.27
C ALA A 135 11.79 -5.69 -5.09
N LYS A 136 11.73 -4.48 -5.68
CA LYS A 136 12.75 -3.44 -5.48
C LYS A 136 12.86 -3.01 -4.01
N ALA A 137 11.72 -2.78 -3.36
CA ALA A 137 11.69 -2.43 -1.94
C ALA A 137 12.26 -3.56 -1.06
N THR A 138 11.92 -4.81 -1.38
CA THR A 138 12.45 -5.98 -0.67
C THR A 138 13.97 -6.10 -0.85
N ALA A 139 14.48 -5.93 -2.07
CA ALA A 139 15.92 -5.96 -2.33
C ALA A 139 16.68 -4.88 -1.54
N ALA A 140 16.10 -3.68 -1.44
CA ALA A 140 16.68 -2.59 -0.66
C ALA A 140 16.72 -2.91 0.85
N LEU A 141 15.68 -3.56 1.38
CA LEU A 141 15.63 -3.98 2.79
C LEU A 141 16.59 -5.14 3.09
N VAL A 142 16.69 -6.12 2.19
CA VAL A 142 17.59 -7.28 2.33
C VAL A 142 19.06 -6.86 2.20
N GLY A 143 19.37 -5.89 1.34
CA GLY A 143 20.75 -5.45 1.08
C GLY A 143 21.56 -6.48 0.29
N GLY A 144 22.81 -6.14 -0.03
CA GLY A 144 23.70 -7.03 -0.78
C GLY A 144 23.37 -7.20 -2.27
N ASP A 145 22.48 -6.37 -2.81
CA ASP A 145 22.05 -6.33 -4.22
C ASP A 145 21.60 -7.71 -4.75
N PRO A 146 20.56 -8.33 -4.15
CA PRO A 146 20.11 -9.65 -4.54
C PRO A 146 19.57 -9.62 -5.97
N ALA A 147 19.88 -10.66 -6.75
CA ALA A 147 19.31 -10.81 -8.08
C ALA A 147 17.78 -10.89 -8.02
N ILE A 148 17.10 -10.16 -8.90
CA ILE A 148 15.63 -10.18 -9.01
C ILE A 148 15.22 -10.83 -10.33
N HIS A 149 14.47 -11.93 -10.23
CA HIS A 149 13.91 -12.67 -11.35
C HIS A 149 12.44 -12.33 -11.51
N SER A 150 12.04 -11.87 -12.69
CA SER A 150 10.67 -11.42 -12.97
C SER A 150 9.94 -12.39 -13.89
N VAL A 151 8.91 -13.07 -13.37
CA VAL A 151 8.06 -13.98 -14.12
C VAL A 151 6.77 -13.26 -14.53
N ARG A 152 6.38 -13.41 -15.79
CA ARG A 152 5.15 -12.85 -16.36
C ARG A 152 4.37 -13.97 -17.02
N LEU A 153 3.28 -14.41 -16.38
CA LEU A 153 2.46 -15.52 -16.88
C LEU A 153 0.97 -15.20 -16.79
N PRO A 154 0.15 -15.71 -17.74
CA PRO A 154 -1.30 -15.69 -17.62
C PRO A 154 -1.77 -16.35 -16.31
N GLY A 155 -2.84 -15.83 -15.72
CA GLY A 155 -3.44 -16.37 -14.48
C GLY A 155 -2.80 -15.90 -13.17
N LEU A 156 -1.56 -15.41 -13.20
CA LEU A 156 -0.92 -14.83 -12.01
C LEU A 156 -1.50 -13.45 -11.68
N VAL A 157 -1.44 -13.07 -10.40
CA VAL A 157 -1.84 -11.76 -9.90
C VAL A 157 -0.62 -10.98 -9.42
N ALA A 158 -0.14 -11.28 -8.21
CA ALA A 158 1.09 -10.71 -7.65
C ALA A 158 1.65 -11.64 -6.57
N HIS A 159 2.85 -12.13 -6.78
CA HIS A 159 3.51 -13.14 -5.95
C HIS A 159 4.98 -12.77 -5.79
N GLN A 160 5.57 -13.11 -4.65
CA GLN A 160 6.99 -12.93 -4.44
C GLN A 160 7.55 -13.98 -3.49
N GLU A 161 8.75 -14.44 -3.80
CA GLU A 161 9.59 -15.31 -2.97
C GLU A 161 10.93 -14.63 -2.73
N VAL A 162 11.42 -14.74 -1.50
CA VAL A 162 12.81 -14.43 -1.14
C VAL A 162 13.49 -15.72 -0.71
N LEU A 163 14.55 -16.08 -1.43
CA LEU A 163 15.31 -17.31 -1.26
C LEU A 163 16.64 -16.98 -0.61
N PHE A 164 16.90 -17.54 0.57
CA PHE A 164 18.17 -17.38 1.28
C PHE A 164 18.92 -18.70 1.30
N GLY A 165 20.06 -18.76 0.62
CA GLY A 165 20.90 -19.96 0.54
C GLY A 165 21.97 -19.98 1.64
N GLY A 166 22.18 -21.13 2.28
CA GLY A 166 23.29 -21.40 3.19
C GLY A 166 23.81 -22.83 3.00
N GLU A 167 24.98 -23.14 3.54
CA GLU A 167 25.53 -24.51 3.45
C GLU A 167 24.56 -25.50 4.13
N GLY A 168 24.07 -26.48 3.37
CA GLY A 168 23.14 -27.50 3.86
C GLY A 168 21.70 -27.02 4.11
N GLN A 169 21.34 -25.77 3.77
CA GLN A 169 20.00 -25.22 4.05
C GLN A 169 19.52 -24.19 3.02
N LEU A 170 18.20 -24.06 2.93
CA LEU A 170 17.50 -23.04 2.17
C LEU A 170 16.34 -22.52 3.02
N LEU A 171 16.27 -21.20 3.20
CA LEU A 171 15.08 -20.54 3.74
C LEU A 171 14.34 -19.86 2.60
N THR A 172 13.03 -20.11 2.51
CA THR A 172 12.15 -19.46 1.53
C THR A 172 11.04 -18.73 2.27
N ILE A 173 10.87 -17.45 1.97
CA ILE A 173 9.76 -16.65 2.48
C ILE A 173 8.90 -16.24 1.27
N ARG A 174 7.64 -16.68 1.25
CA ARG A 174 6.74 -16.51 0.12
C ARG A 174 5.48 -15.75 0.52
N HIS A 175 5.05 -14.85 -0.36
CA HIS A 175 3.75 -14.18 -0.28
C HIS A 175 2.99 -14.29 -1.60
N ASP A 176 1.70 -14.61 -1.53
CA ASP A 176 0.79 -14.73 -2.67
C ASP A 176 -0.42 -13.82 -2.50
N THR A 177 -0.62 -12.90 -3.44
CA THR A 177 -1.85 -12.11 -3.55
C THR A 177 -2.77 -12.79 -4.56
N PHE A 178 -3.84 -13.44 -4.10
CA PHE A 178 -4.80 -14.06 -5.02
C PHE A 178 -5.81 -13.07 -5.59
N SER A 179 -6.12 -12.00 -4.85
CA SER A 179 -7.18 -11.06 -5.21
C SER A 179 -7.01 -9.72 -4.47
N ARG A 180 -7.87 -8.74 -4.78
CA ARG A 180 -7.70 -7.35 -4.29
C ARG A 180 -8.17 -7.19 -2.85
N GLU A 181 -8.95 -8.16 -2.37
CA GLU A 181 -9.39 -8.32 -0.99
C GLU A 181 -8.18 -8.42 -0.03
N ALA A 182 -7.01 -8.84 -0.52
CA ALA A 182 -5.77 -8.84 0.26
C ALA A 182 -5.37 -7.45 0.80
N PHE A 183 -5.85 -6.35 0.19
CA PHE A 183 -5.57 -4.98 0.64
C PHE A 183 -6.52 -4.51 1.74
N VAL A 184 -7.69 -5.12 1.87
CA VAL A 184 -8.73 -4.71 2.82
C VAL A 184 -8.20 -4.71 4.27
N PRO A 185 -7.53 -5.77 4.77
CA PRO A 185 -7.05 -5.79 6.14
C PRO A 185 -6.05 -4.68 6.45
N GLY A 186 -5.17 -4.34 5.51
CA GLY A 186 -4.21 -3.25 5.70
C GLY A 186 -4.89 -1.88 5.77
N VAL A 187 -5.92 -1.65 4.94
CA VAL A 187 -6.67 -0.39 4.97
C VAL A 187 -7.46 -0.26 6.27
N LEU A 188 -8.07 -1.35 6.74
CA LEU A 188 -8.75 -1.38 8.04
C LEU A 188 -7.78 -1.14 9.21
N LEU A 189 -6.58 -1.72 9.16
CA LEU A 189 -5.54 -1.45 10.14
C LEU A 189 -5.14 0.04 10.14
N ALA A 190 -4.95 0.64 8.96
CA ALA A 190 -4.63 2.06 8.85
C ALA A 190 -5.74 2.96 9.42
N LEU A 191 -7.01 2.60 9.22
CA LEU A 191 -8.14 3.29 9.84
C LEU A 191 -8.17 3.14 11.36
N ASP A 192 -7.94 1.93 11.87
CA ASP A 192 -7.91 1.65 13.31
C ASP A 192 -6.80 2.43 14.03
N LYS A 193 -5.61 2.51 13.41
CA LYS A 193 -4.46 3.22 13.96
C LYS A 193 -4.49 4.73 13.75
N LEU A 194 -5.35 5.22 12.85
CA LEU A 194 -5.43 6.63 12.47
C LEU A 194 -5.45 7.61 13.66
N PRO A 195 -6.24 7.38 14.74
CA PRO A 195 -6.28 8.32 15.88
C PRO A 195 -4.97 8.42 16.67
N GLY A 196 -4.07 7.44 16.54
CA GLY A 196 -2.78 7.41 17.23
C GLY A 196 -1.60 7.87 16.39
N LEU A 197 -1.80 8.16 15.10
CA LEU A 197 -0.74 8.61 14.21
C LEU A 197 -0.44 10.10 14.40
N PRO A 198 0.83 10.52 14.29
CA PRO A 198 1.18 11.93 14.36
C PRO A 198 0.63 12.68 13.12
N PRO A 199 0.31 13.98 13.24
CA PRO A 199 0.08 14.83 12.09
C PRO A 199 1.26 14.81 11.11
N GLY A 200 0.97 15.05 9.83
CA GLY A 200 1.96 15.00 8.76
C GLY A 200 1.98 13.67 8.00
N LEU A 201 3.06 13.43 7.27
CA LEU A 201 3.22 12.27 6.39
C LEU A 201 3.79 11.07 7.14
N THR A 202 3.05 9.96 7.18
CA THR A 202 3.54 8.63 7.57
C THR A 202 3.59 7.74 6.33
N VAL A 203 4.72 7.07 6.09
CA VAL A 203 4.93 6.22 4.92
C VAL A 203 5.16 4.77 5.32
N GLY A 204 4.48 3.85 4.64
CA GLY A 204 4.64 2.41 4.79
C GLY A 204 3.65 1.80 5.79
N LEU A 205 3.14 0.62 5.45
CA LEU A 205 2.24 -0.12 6.36
C LEU A 205 2.99 -0.75 7.54
N ASP A 206 4.30 -0.95 7.40
CA ASP A 206 5.20 -1.39 8.45
C ASP A 206 5.24 -0.42 9.65
N ALA A 207 4.99 0.87 9.43
CA ALA A 207 4.86 1.86 10.52
C ALA A 207 3.69 1.58 11.47
N LEU A 208 2.78 0.66 11.11
CA LEU A 208 1.61 0.27 11.91
C LEU A 208 1.76 -1.10 12.61
N LEU A 209 2.86 -1.82 12.37
CA LEU A 209 3.11 -3.22 12.78
C LEU A 209 4.17 -3.37 13.89
#